data_AF-A0A0B4RAA6-F1
#
_entry.id   AF-A0A0B4RAA6-F1
#
_cell.length_a   1.000
_cell.length_b   1.000
_cell.length_c   1.000
_cell.angle_alpha   90.00
_cell.angle_beta   90.00
_cell.angle_gamma   90.00
#
_symmetry.space_group_name_H-M   'P 1'
#
loop_
_entity.id
_entity.type
_entity.pdbx_description
1 polymer ?
#
loop_
_entity_poly.entity_id
_entity_poly.type
_entity_poly.pdbx_seq_one_letter_code
_entity_poly.pdbx_strand_id
1 'polypeptide(L)'
;MIYEYILVFLGAAIPWFEIALVIPLGIVWGLSPFWVMMLAFIGNMVTVLALIVGFDRFKVWYNKRQEAKGKTTNKKSERAKQIWNRYGLPGLAMLGPILIGTHIAAFIGMTLGATKKNTTVWLTISIAAWTLVFGLLTALGFDFFTDKI
;
A
#
# COMPACT_ATOMS: atom_id res chain seq x y z
N MET A 1 -7.15 -25.73 5.05
CA MET A 1 -6.36 -25.68 3.79
C MET A 1 -6.80 -24.55 2.86
N ILE A 2 -7.89 -24.64 2.07
CA ILE A 2 -8.22 -23.55 1.10
C ILE A 2 -8.74 -22.27 1.76
N TYR A 3 -9.49 -22.41 2.87
CA TYR A 3 -10.14 -21.29 3.55
C TYR A 3 -9.14 -20.37 4.26
N GLU A 4 -8.00 -20.89 4.74
CA GLU A 4 -6.94 -20.09 5.37
C GLU A 4 -6.32 -19.09 4.38
N TYR A 5 -6.08 -19.52 3.14
CA TYR A 5 -5.58 -18.64 2.08
C TYR A 5 -6.59 -17.55 1.69
N ILE A 6 -7.89 -17.87 1.72
CA ILE A 6 -8.95 -16.88 1.52
C ILE A 6 -8.95 -15.87 2.67
N LEU A 7 -8.75 -16.30 3.92
CA LEU A 7 -8.64 -15.41 5.08
C LEU A 7 -7.40 -14.50 5.00
N VAL A 8 -6.27 -15.00 4.51
CA VAL A 8 -5.07 -14.19 4.24
C VAL A 8 -5.36 -13.11 3.20
N PHE A 9 -6.01 -13.48 2.09
CA PHE A 9 -6.41 -12.53 1.05
C PHE A 9 -7.37 -11.47 1.58
N LEU A 10 -8.43 -11.88 2.28
CA LEU A 10 -9.44 -10.99 2.83
C LEU A 10 -8.87 -10.11 3.95
N GLY A 11 -8.00 -10.66 4.79
CA GLY A 11 -7.28 -9.92 5.83
C GLY A 11 -6.44 -8.80 5.20
N ALA A 12 -5.60 -9.13 4.21
CA ALA A 12 -4.74 -8.14 3.54
C ALA A 12 -5.51 -7.06 2.77
N ALA A 13 -6.75 -7.36 2.38
CA ALA A 13 -7.65 -6.45 1.69
C ALA A 13 -8.31 -5.43 2.65
N ILE A 14 -8.43 -5.73 3.95
CA ILE A 14 -9.06 -4.81 4.90
C ILE A 14 -8.05 -3.69 5.23
N PRO A 15 -8.39 -2.41 5.00
CA PRO A 15 -7.58 -1.31 5.48
C PRO A 15 -7.38 -1.47 7.00
N TRP A 16 -6.13 -1.45 7.48
CA TRP A 16 -5.67 -1.74 8.87
C TRP A 16 -5.10 -3.15 9.10
N PHE A 17 -5.56 -4.16 8.37
CA PHE A 17 -4.94 -5.50 8.37
C PHE A 17 -3.89 -5.56 7.24
N GLU A 18 -2.84 -4.77 7.44
CA GLU A 18 -1.81 -4.57 6.43
C GLU A 18 -0.89 -5.80 6.30
N ILE A 19 -0.12 -5.84 5.21
CA ILE A 19 0.86 -6.91 4.93
C ILE A 19 1.82 -7.19 6.10
N ALA A 20 2.11 -6.18 6.92
CA ALA A 20 2.97 -6.27 8.09
C ALA A 20 2.42 -7.23 9.17
N LEU A 21 1.10 -7.38 9.26
CA LEU A 21 0.44 -8.25 10.24
C LEU A 21 0.00 -9.57 9.59
N VAL A 22 -0.52 -9.52 8.37
CA VAL A 22 -1.08 -10.69 7.69
C VAL A 22 -0.02 -11.69 7.29
N ILE A 23 1.15 -11.24 6.80
CA ILE A 23 2.22 -12.14 6.34
C ILE A 23 2.81 -12.94 7.51
N PRO A 24 3.25 -12.32 8.62
CA PRO A 24 3.81 -13.08 9.72
C PRO A 24 2.81 -14.06 10.33
N LEU A 25 1.56 -13.63 10.54
CA LEU A 25 0.53 -14.49 11.10
C LEU A 25 0.22 -15.70 10.20
N GLY A 26 0.15 -15.50 8.88
CA GLY A 26 -0.08 -16.60 7.95
C GLY A 26 1.04 -17.65 8.00
N ILE A 27 2.29 -17.20 8.02
CA ILE A 27 3.46 -18.09 8.07
C ILE A 27 3.56 -18.81 9.42
N VAL A 28 3.34 -18.11 10.54
CA VAL A 28 3.35 -18.70 11.88
C VAL A 28 2.26 -19.77 12.04
N TRP A 29 1.14 -19.63 11.33
CA TRP A 29 0.10 -20.66 11.26
C TRP A 29 0.48 -21.88 10.40
N GLY A 30 1.72 -21.96 9.90
CA GLY A 30 2.22 -23.08 9.11
C GLY A 30 1.80 -23.03 7.63
N LEU A 31 1.30 -21.90 7.13
CA LEU A 31 1.01 -21.76 5.70
C LEU A 31 2.31 -21.55 4.92
N SER A 32 2.34 -22.08 3.69
CA SER A 32 3.48 -21.89 2.77
C SER A 32 3.81 -20.38 2.59
N PRO A 33 5.05 -19.94 2.91
CA PRO A 33 5.44 -18.54 2.82
C PRO A 33 5.21 -17.93 1.45
N PHE A 34 5.52 -18.67 0.39
CA PHE A 34 5.35 -18.22 -0.99
C PHE A 34 3.90 -17.81 -1.29
N TRP A 35 2.93 -18.66 -0.94
CA TRP A 35 1.52 -18.40 -1.20
C TRP A 35 0.96 -17.30 -0.32
N VAL A 36 1.37 -17.22 0.95
CA VAL A 36 0.98 -16.14 1.86
C VAL A 36 1.46 -14.79 1.32
N MET A 37 2.73 -14.69 0.93
CA MET A 37 3.31 -13.46 0.38
C MET A 37 2.58 -13.03 -0.89
N MET A 38 2.34 -13.96 -1.83
CA MET A 38 1.69 -13.65 -3.09
C MET A 38 0.23 -13.19 -2.89
N LEU A 39 -0.53 -13.89 -2.05
CA LEU A 39 -1.94 -13.54 -1.78
C LEU A 39 -2.06 -12.26 -0.96
N ALA A 40 -1.19 -12.02 0.02
CA ALA A 40 -1.16 -10.79 0.78
C ALA A 40 -0.81 -9.59 -0.10
N PHE A 41 0.18 -9.74 -1.00
CA PHE A 41 0.53 -8.70 -1.97
C PHE A 41 -0.65 -8.37 -2.90
N ILE A 42 -1.27 -9.39 -3.51
CA ILE A 42 -2.39 -9.18 -4.44
C ILE A 42 -3.60 -8.58 -3.70
N GLY A 43 -3.96 -9.14 -2.55
CA GLY A 43 -5.09 -8.66 -1.73
C GLY A 43 -4.94 -7.18 -1.37
N ASN A 44 -3.77 -6.79 -0.87
CA ASN A 44 -3.49 -5.40 -0.52
C ASN A 44 -3.44 -4.48 -1.75
N MET A 45 -2.81 -4.93 -2.84
CA MET A 45 -2.72 -4.14 -4.07
C MET A 45 -4.09 -3.87 -4.68
N VAL A 46 -5.01 -4.83 -4.68
CA VAL A 46 -6.36 -4.66 -5.24
C VAL A 46 -7.10 -3.52 -4.55
N THR A 47 -7.07 -3.48 -3.22
CA THR A 47 -7.79 -2.48 -2.42
C THR A 47 -7.11 -1.12 -2.43
N VAL A 48 -5.78 -1.08 -2.39
CA VAL A 48 -4.99 0.16 -2.57
C VAL A 48 -5.25 0.76 -3.95
N LEU A 49 -5.25 -0.04 -5.02
CA LEU A 49 -5.55 0.45 -6.37
C LEU A 49 -6.99 0.95 -6.48
N ALA A 50 -7.96 0.25 -5.89
CA ALA A 50 -9.35 0.69 -5.85
C ALA A 50 -9.47 2.06 -5.16
N LEU A 51 -8.77 2.26 -4.03
CA LEU A 51 -8.71 3.54 -3.32
C LEU A 51 -8.08 4.64 -4.20
N ILE A 52 -6.95 4.36 -4.84
CA ILE A 52 -6.28 5.30 -5.74
C ILE A 52 -7.19 5.74 -6.88
N VAL A 53 -7.85 4.80 -7.55
CA VAL A 53 -8.76 5.09 -8.66
C VAL A 53 -9.99 5.88 -8.18
N GLY A 54 -10.55 5.50 -7.04
CA GLY A 54 -11.70 6.19 -6.44
C GLY A 54 -11.39 7.64 -6.09
N PHE A 55 -10.27 7.87 -5.43
CA PHE A 55 -9.83 9.21 -5.04
C PHE A 55 -9.48 10.08 -6.25
N ASP A 56 -8.81 9.51 -7.25
CA ASP A 56 -8.48 10.24 -8.50
C ASP A 56 -9.75 10.71 -9.22
N ARG A 57 -10.75 9.84 -9.36
CA ARG A 57 -12.07 10.21 -9.92
C ARG A 57 -12.75 11.31 -9.10
N PHE A 58 -12.74 11.19 -7.77
CA PHE A 58 -13.29 12.21 -6.88
C PHE A 58 -12.58 13.57 -7.06
N LYS A 59 -11.26 13.57 -7.15
CA LYS A 59 -10.42 14.76 -7.34
C LYS A 59 -10.70 15.43 -8.69
N VAL A 60 -10.82 14.67 -9.77
CA VAL A 60 -11.17 15.19 -11.09
C VAL A 60 -12.57 15.82 -11.08
N TRP A 61 -13.55 15.14 -10.49
CA TRP A 61 -14.90 15.67 -10.34
C TRP A 61 -14.93 16.96 -9.52
N TYR A 62 -14.21 17.00 -8.39
CA TYR A 62 -14.12 18.18 -7.53
C TYR A 62 -13.46 19.36 -8.24
N ASN A 63 -12.35 19.14 -8.94
CA ASN A 63 -11.65 20.20 -9.68
C ASN A 63 -12.53 20.77 -10.80
N LYS A 64 -13.21 19.92 -11.58
CA LYS A 64 -14.15 20.36 -12.62
C LYS A 64 -15.25 21.26 -12.06
N ARG A 65 -15.73 20.96 -10.86
CA ARG A 65 -16.75 21.78 -10.16
C ARG A 65 -16.19 23.12 -9.66
N GLN A 66 -14.91 23.18 -9.30
CA GLN A 66 -14.24 24.41 -8.85
C GLN A 66 -13.86 25.32 -10.01
N GLU A 67 -13.46 24.75 -11.15
CA GLU A 67 -13.24 25.48 -12.41
C GLU A 67 -14.54 26.13 -12.91
N ALA A 68 -15.67 25.42 -12.82
CA ALA A 68 -16.99 25.99 -13.12
C ALA A 68 -17.39 27.16 -12.20
N LYS A 69 -16.73 27.31 -11.04
CA LYS A 69 -16.89 28.43 -10.11
C LYS A 69 -15.84 29.54 -10.29
N GLY A 70 -15.06 29.50 -11.39
CA GLY A 70 -14.09 30.54 -11.74
C GLY A 70 -12.81 30.55 -10.90
N LYS A 71 -12.56 29.53 -10.07
CA LYS A 71 -11.31 29.42 -9.30
C LYS A 71 -10.21 28.82 -10.18
N THR A 72 -9.19 29.61 -10.51
CA THR A 72 -8.04 29.14 -11.28
C THR A 72 -7.04 28.37 -10.41
N THR A 73 -6.41 27.36 -10.99
CA THR A 73 -5.35 26.59 -10.33
C THR A 73 -4.11 27.47 -10.11
N ASN A 74 -3.69 27.64 -8.86
CA ASN A 74 -2.60 28.52 -8.47
C ASN A 74 -1.23 27.94 -8.91
N LYS A 75 -0.45 28.66 -9.73
CA LYS A 75 0.87 28.22 -10.24
C LYS A 75 1.87 27.83 -9.13
N LYS A 76 1.75 28.40 -7.92
CA LYS A 76 2.56 28.00 -6.74
C LYS A 76 2.24 26.58 -6.25
N SER A 77 1.00 26.11 -6.42
CA SER A 77 0.57 24.76 -6.01
C SER A 77 1.24 23.68 -6.87
N GLU A 78 1.47 23.92 -8.16
CA GLU A 78 2.08 22.94 -9.06
C GLU A 78 3.54 22.64 -8.73
N ARG A 79 4.33 23.65 -8.35
CA ARG A 79 5.72 23.44 -7.90
C ARG A 79 5.79 22.60 -6.63
N ALA A 80 4.91 22.85 -5.66
CA ALA A 80 4.83 22.06 -4.43
C ALA A 80 4.47 20.59 -4.72
N LYS A 81 3.52 20.34 -5.64
CA LYS A 81 3.17 18.98 -6.08
C LYS A 81 4.34 18.26 -6.75
N GLN A 82 5.13 18.95 -7.57
CA GLN A 82 6.30 18.35 -8.23
C GLN A 82 7.35 17.90 -7.21
N ILE A 83 7.66 18.75 -6.22
CA ILE A 83 8.59 18.43 -5.13
C ILE A 83 8.05 17.25 -4.31
N TRP A 84 6.76 17.29 -3.95
CA TRP A 84 6.10 16.21 -3.23
C TRP A 84 6.19 14.87 -3.99
N ASN A 85 5.89 14.86 -5.28
CA ASN A 85 5.97 13.66 -6.11
C ASN A 85 7.40 13.09 -6.21
N ARG A 86 8.43 13.94 -6.11
CA ARG A 86 9.82 13.53 -6.27
C ARG A 86 10.46 13.04 -4.97
N TYR A 87 10.10 13.61 -3.83
CA TYR A 87 10.76 13.33 -2.55
C TYR A 87 9.82 12.89 -1.44
N GLY A 88 8.63 13.49 -1.35
CA GLY A 88 7.68 13.19 -0.28
C GLY A 88 6.97 11.86 -0.47
N LEU A 89 6.42 11.64 -1.66
CA LEU A 89 5.68 10.42 -1.99
C LEU A 89 6.54 9.14 -1.90
N PRO A 90 7.77 9.09 -2.45
CA PRO A 90 8.62 7.91 -2.31
C PRO A 90 8.89 7.55 -0.85
N GLY A 91 9.26 8.55 -0.04
CA GLY A 91 9.55 8.34 1.39
C GLY A 91 8.30 7.87 2.15
N LEU A 92 7.16 8.52 1.91
CA LEU A 92 5.89 8.12 2.51
C LEU A 92 5.48 6.72 2.08
N ALA A 93 5.64 6.36 0.80
CA ALA A 93 5.29 5.04 0.31
C ALA A 93 6.18 3.97 0.94
N MET A 94 7.49 4.18 1.00
CA MET A 94 8.45 3.24 1.60
C MET A 94 8.23 3.06 3.10
N LEU A 95 7.87 4.11 3.84
CA LEU A 95 7.59 4.02 5.27
C LEU A 95 6.14 3.62 5.59
N GLY A 96 5.25 3.77 4.60
CA GLY A 96 3.81 3.57 4.72
C GLY A 96 3.45 2.23 5.36
N PRO A 97 3.86 1.08 4.79
CA PRO A 97 3.51 -0.24 5.30
C PRO A 97 3.83 -0.50 6.77
N ILE A 98 4.89 0.13 7.31
CA ILE A 98 5.26 -0.03 8.73
C ILE A 98 4.56 0.99 9.60
N LEU A 99 4.62 2.28 9.22
CA LEU A 99 4.27 3.36 10.13
C LEU A 99 2.76 3.63 10.18
N ILE A 100 2.11 3.63 9.01
CA ILE A 100 0.75 4.18 8.88
C ILE A 100 -0.19 3.25 8.09
N GLY A 101 0.33 2.20 7.45
CA GLY A 101 -0.38 1.35 6.51
C GLY A 101 -0.38 1.88 5.07
N THR A 102 -0.55 0.96 4.11
CA THR A 102 -0.46 1.27 2.66
C THR A 102 -1.63 2.12 2.20
N HIS A 103 -2.82 1.85 2.74
CA HIS A 103 -4.05 2.58 2.41
C HIS A 103 -3.98 4.04 2.86
N ILE A 104 -3.50 4.28 4.08
CA ILE A 104 -3.36 5.63 4.63
C ILE A 104 -2.24 6.38 3.90
N ALA A 105 -1.11 5.72 3.61
CA ALA A 105 -0.04 6.30 2.80
C ALA A 105 -0.54 6.71 1.40
N ALA A 106 -1.35 5.87 0.74
CA ALA A 106 -1.98 6.19 -0.54
C ALA A 106 -2.87 7.43 -0.45
N PHE A 107 -3.73 7.47 0.57
CA PHE A 107 -4.65 8.57 0.80
C PHE A 107 -3.89 9.88 1.04
N ILE A 108 -2.96 9.90 1.99
CA ILE A 108 -2.13 11.07 2.30
C ILE A 108 -1.35 11.51 1.05
N GLY A 109 -0.68 10.57 0.37
CA GLY A 109 0.07 10.84 -0.84
C GLY A 109 -0.76 11.61 -1.87
N MET A 110 -1.97 11.14 -2.17
CA MET A 110 -2.84 11.78 -3.16
C MET A 110 -3.49 13.08 -2.70
N THR A 111 -3.82 13.21 -1.40
CA THR A 111 -4.32 14.47 -0.81
C THR A 111 -3.29 15.58 -0.90
N LEU A 112 -2.01 15.27 -0.68
CA LEU A 112 -0.88 16.19 -0.82
C LEU A 112 -0.48 16.46 -2.28
N GLY A 113 -1.19 15.85 -3.22
CA GLY A 113 -1.07 16.17 -4.64
C GLY A 113 -0.24 15.20 -5.46
N ALA A 114 0.04 14.01 -4.93
CA ALA A 114 0.59 12.94 -5.75
C ALA A 114 -0.35 12.58 -6.92
N THR A 115 0.25 12.20 -8.04
CA THR A 115 -0.50 11.71 -9.20
C THR A 115 -0.86 10.25 -8.99
N LYS A 116 -1.98 9.80 -9.58
CA LYS A 116 -2.37 8.38 -9.59
C LYS A 116 -1.22 7.48 -10.03
N LYS A 117 -0.57 7.82 -11.16
CA LYS A 117 0.53 7.02 -11.73
C LYS A 117 1.69 6.88 -10.75
N ASN A 118 2.16 7.98 -10.17
CA ASN A 118 3.29 7.93 -9.24
C ASN A 118 2.93 7.21 -7.94
N THR A 119 1.72 7.45 -7.42
CA THR A 119 1.24 6.81 -6.19
C THR A 119 1.17 5.29 -6.38
N THR A 120 0.63 4.83 -7.50
CA THR A 120 0.60 3.41 -7.85
C THR A 120 2.01 2.83 -7.94
N VAL A 121 2.92 3.43 -8.72
CA VAL A 121 4.28 2.88 -8.90
C VAL A 121 5.02 2.78 -7.57
N TRP A 122 5.02 3.85 -6.77
CA TRP A 122 5.76 3.88 -5.50
C TRP A 122 5.18 2.94 -4.45
N LEU A 123 3.84 2.84 -4.36
CA LEU A 123 3.22 1.89 -3.44
C LEU A 123 3.43 0.45 -3.90
N THR A 124 3.35 0.15 -5.20
CA THR A 124 3.66 -1.19 -5.70
C THR A 124 5.08 -1.61 -5.31
N ILE A 125 6.07 -0.73 -5.52
CA ILE A 125 7.47 -1.00 -5.15
C ILE A 125 7.60 -1.20 -3.65
N SER A 126 6.98 -0.33 -2.86
CA SER A 126 7.03 -0.42 -1.40
C SER A 126 6.37 -1.69 -0.87
N ILE A 127 5.14 -1.98 -1.29
CA ILE A 127 4.38 -3.17 -0.88
C ILE A 127 5.14 -4.44 -1.29
N ALA A 128 5.72 -4.48 -2.49
CA ALA A 128 6.54 -5.62 -2.93
C ALA A 128 7.78 -5.79 -2.05
N ALA A 129 8.51 -4.70 -1.79
CA ALA A 129 9.70 -4.71 -0.94
C ALA A 129 9.36 -5.19 0.47
N TRP A 130 8.31 -4.64 1.10
CA TRP A 130 7.90 -5.03 2.44
C TRP A 130 7.32 -6.44 2.51
N THR A 131 6.62 -6.88 1.47
CA THR A 131 6.15 -8.27 1.37
C THR A 131 7.34 -9.24 1.40
N LEU A 132 8.40 -8.94 0.64
CA LEU A 132 9.64 -9.72 0.66
C LEU A 132 10.31 -9.67 2.03
N VAL A 133 10.43 -8.49 2.64
CA VAL A 133 11.05 -8.32 3.96
C VAL A 133 10.29 -9.11 5.02
N PHE A 134 8.98 -8.93 5.16
CA PHE A 134 8.18 -9.65 6.16
C PHE A 134 8.13 -11.15 5.89
N GLY A 135 7.99 -11.55 4.64
CA GLY A 135 7.94 -12.95 4.25
C GLY A 135 9.26 -13.69 4.55
N LEU A 136 10.38 -13.12 4.12
CA LEU A 136 11.71 -13.70 4.37
C LEU A 136 12.09 -13.67 5.84
N LEU A 137 11.84 -12.55 6.55
CA LEU A 137 12.14 -12.46 7.99
C LEU A 137 11.32 -13.47 8.80
N THR A 138 10.05 -13.66 8.46
CA THR A 138 9.22 -14.63 9.18
C THR A 138 9.63 -16.04 8.82
N ALA A 139 9.85 -16.37 7.54
CA ALA A 139 10.25 -17.70 7.12
C ALA A 139 11.61 -18.12 7.73
N LEU A 140 12.63 -17.27 7.61
CA LEU A 140 13.96 -17.52 8.17
C LEU A 140 13.96 -17.49 9.71
N GLY A 141 13.14 -16.62 10.30
CA GLY A 141 12.95 -16.57 11.75
C GLY A 141 12.32 -17.86 12.26
N PHE A 142 11.34 -18.41 11.55
CA PHE A 142 10.68 -19.65 11.93
C PHE A 142 11.66 -20.83 11.88
N ASP A 143 12.42 -20.98 10.79
CA ASP A 143 13.44 -22.03 10.65
C ASP A 143 14.50 -21.96 11.77
N PHE A 144 14.96 -20.75 12.14
CA PHE A 144 15.92 -20.56 13.23
C PHE A 144 15.37 -20.97 14.61
N PHE A 145 14.07 -20.82 14.84
CA PHE A 145 13.41 -21.23 16.09
C PHE A 145 13.11 -22.74 16.11
N THR A 146 12.87 -23.37 14.97
CA THR A 146 12.60 -24.82 14.89
C THR A 146 13.87 -25.68 14.79
N ASP A 147 14.96 -25.21 14.19
CA ASP A 147 16.23 -25.96 14.09
C ASP A 147 17.00 -26.05 15.43
N LYS A 148 16.56 -25.31 16.45
CA LYS A 148 17.18 -25.28 17.79
C LYS A 148 16.43 -26.09 18.86
N ILE A 149 15.41 -26.86 18.48
CA ILE A 149 14.66 -27.75 19.39
C ILE A 149 14.96 -29.22 19.06
#